data_AF-A0A2N1VF01-F1
#
_entry.id   AF-A0A2N1VF01-F1
#
_cell.length_a   1.000
_cell.length_b   1.000
_cell.length_c   1.000
_cell.angle_alpha   90.00
_cell.angle_beta   90.00
_cell.angle_gamma   90.00
#
_symmetry.space_group_name_H-M   'P 1'
#
loop_
_entity.id
_entity.type
_entity.pdbx_description
1 polymer ?
#
loop_
_entity_poly.entity_id
_entity_poly.type
_entity_poly.pdbx_seq_one_letter_code
_entity_poly.pdbx_strand_id
1 'polypeptide(L)'
;MKLMEVIKVAFSSLHTNRLRSSLTILGIIVGIFSIIAISTVIEMLQKSIEEGISQLGQNTFQIQKFPAINTGGPAERAKYRNRPDITLDEYYRLKEKLVEAKSV
;
A
#
# COMPACT_ATOMS: atom_id res chain seq x y z
N MET A 1 32.34 -23.49 34.70
CA MET A 1 32.89 -22.55 33.69
C MET A 1 32.04 -21.30 33.73
N LYS A 2 32.62 -20.14 34.08
CA LYS A 2 31.84 -18.90 34.25
C LYS A 2 31.50 -18.32 32.87
N LEU A 3 30.23 -17.98 32.63
CA LEU A 3 29.76 -17.42 31.34
C LEU A 3 30.58 -16.19 30.90
N MET A 4 31.01 -15.37 31.87
CA MET A 4 31.87 -14.21 31.67
C MET A 4 33.23 -14.55 31.03
N GLU A 5 33.78 -15.71 31.38
CA GLU A 5 35.07 -16.20 30.89
C GLU A 5 34.95 -16.71 29.45
N VAL A 6 33.83 -17.39 29.13
CA VAL A 6 33.50 -17.85 27.77
C VAL A 6 33.37 -16.66 26.80
N ILE A 7 32.65 -15.60 27.21
CA ILE A 7 32.51 -14.38 26.39
C ILE A 7 33.88 -13.72 26.16
N LYS A 8 34.72 -13.63 27.19
CA LYS A 8 36.06 -13.03 27.08
C LYS A 8 36.96 -13.81 26.12
N VAL A 9 36.92 -15.15 26.17
CA VAL A 9 37.68 -16.02 25.25
C VAL A 9 37.16 -15.91 23.81
N ALA A 10 35.83 -15.84 23.62
CA ALA A 10 35.23 -15.67 22.30
C ALA A 10 35.64 -14.35 21.63
N PHE A 11 35.59 -13.22 22.36
CA PHE A 11 36.06 -11.92 21.85
C PHE A 11 37.56 -11.93 21.53
N SER A 12 38.37 -12.55 22.37
CA SER A 12 39.81 -12.71 22.09
C SER A 12 40.03 -13.50 20.79
N SER A 13 39.26 -14.56 20.58
CA SER A 13 39.40 -15.46 19.42
C SER A 13 38.97 -14.79 18.11
N LEU A 14 37.92 -13.97 18.14
CA LEU A 14 37.49 -13.11 17.03
C LEU A 14 38.57 -12.08 16.68
N HIS A 15 39.24 -11.52 17.70
CA HIS A 15 40.30 -10.54 17.51
C HIS A 15 41.60 -11.15 16.97
N THR A 16 41.90 -12.41 17.28
CA THR A 16 43.06 -13.13 16.72
C THR A 16 42.87 -13.42 15.22
N ASN A 17 41.64 -13.66 14.76
CA ASN A 17 41.33 -14.00 13.36
C ASN A 17 40.57 -12.88 12.63
N ARG A 18 41.06 -11.64 12.71
CA ARG A 18 40.36 -10.45 12.17
C ARG A 18 39.93 -10.59 10.72
N LEU A 19 40.74 -11.16 9.84
CA LEU A 19 40.40 -11.30 8.42
C LEU A 19 39.19 -12.22 8.19
N ARG A 20 39.20 -13.40 8.84
CA ARG A 20 38.11 -14.37 8.72
C ARG A 20 36.83 -13.81 9.31
N SER A 21 36.90 -13.27 10.53
CA SER A 21 35.73 -12.72 11.21
C SER A 21 35.13 -11.55 10.45
N SER A 22 35.93 -10.59 9.97
CA SER A 22 35.43 -9.46 9.19
C SER A 22 34.79 -9.89 7.86
N LEU A 23 35.40 -10.82 7.13
CA LEU A 23 34.85 -11.29 5.85
C LEU A 23 33.50 -12.02 6.05
N THR A 24 33.37 -12.82 7.12
CA THR A 24 32.08 -13.47 7.44
C THR A 24 30.99 -12.47 7.80
N ILE A 25 31.31 -11.44 8.58
CA ILE A 25 30.36 -10.39 8.97
C ILE A 25 29.95 -9.58 7.74
N LEU A 26 30.89 -9.19 6.89
CA LEU A 26 30.61 -8.48 5.64
C LEU A 26 29.71 -9.29 4.71
N GLY A 27 29.96 -10.59 4.56
CA GLY A 27 29.12 -11.47 3.74
C GLY A 27 27.67 -11.52 4.23
N ILE A 28 27.48 -11.65 5.55
CA ILE A 28 26.13 -11.65 6.15
C ILE A 28 25.44 -10.29 5.95
N ILE A 29 26.16 -9.17 6.16
CA ILE A 29 25.61 -7.82 5.98
C ILE A 29 25.16 -7.61 4.53
N VAL A 30 26.00 -7.91 3.55
CA VAL A 30 25.65 -7.73 2.13
C VAL A 30 24.48 -8.64 1.72
N GLY A 31 24.45 -9.87 2.25
CA GLY A 31 23.36 -10.81 2.00
C GLY A 31 22.02 -10.31 2.52
N ILE A 32 21.95 -9.92 3.79
CA ILE A 32 20.72 -9.40 4.40
C ILE A 32 20.31 -8.08 3.76
N PHE A 33 21.27 -7.19 3.48
CA PHE A 33 21.00 -5.91 2.83
C PHE A 33 20.35 -6.08 1.45
N SER A 34 20.85 -7.02 0.64
CA SER A 34 20.30 -7.31 -0.68
C SER A 34 18.87 -7.83 -0.61
N ILE A 35 18.57 -8.72 0.34
CA ILE A 35 17.22 -9.25 0.56
C ILE A 35 16.25 -8.14 0.95
N ILE A 36 16.62 -7.31 1.94
CA ILE A 36 15.79 -6.19 2.40
C ILE A 36 15.53 -5.20 1.26
N ALA A 37 16.56 -4.86 0.47
CA ALA A 37 16.44 -3.94 -0.64
C ALA A 37 15.44 -4.45 -1.70
N ILE A 38 15.57 -5.72 -2.11
CA ILE A 38 14.67 -6.32 -3.10
C ILE A 38 13.23 -6.42 -2.57
N SER A 39 13.04 -6.85 -1.32
CA SER A 39 11.71 -6.88 -0.70
C SER A 39 11.05 -5.50 -0.71
N THR A 40 11.79 -4.46 -0.34
CA THR A 40 11.28 -3.08 -0.33
C THR A 40 10.90 -2.60 -1.72
N VAL A 41 11.73 -2.90 -2.74
CA VAL A 41 11.43 -2.54 -4.14
C VAL A 41 10.17 -3.26 -4.62
N ILE A 42 10.02 -4.54 -4.31
CA ILE A 42 8.85 -5.35 -4.68
C ILE A 42 7.58 -4.77 -4.03
N GLU A 43 7.61 -4.42 -2.75
CA GLU A 43 6.49 -3.79 -2.05
C GLU A 43 6.14 -2.43 -2.67
N MET A 44 7.14 -1.60 -2.97
CA MET A 44 6.95 -0.31 -3.60
C MET A 44 6.31 -0.43 -4.99
N LEU A 45 6.75 -1.41 -5.79
CA LEU A 45 6.20 -1.66 -7.11
C LEU A 45 4.76 -2.15 -7.03
N GLN A 46 4.47 -3.10 -6.14
CA GLN A 46 3.10 -3.56 -5.91
C GLN A 46 2.19 -2.40 -5.52
N LYS A 47 2.62 -1.55 -4.58
CA LYS A 47 1.85 -0.39 -4.15
C LYS A 47 1.64 0.62 -5.29
N SER A 48 2.68 0.90 -6.08
CA SER A 48 2.57 1.82 -7.23
C SER A 48 1.62 1.29 -8.30
N ILE A 49 1.64 -0.03 -8.54
CA ILE A 49 0.74 -0.70 -9.47
C ILE A 49 -0.69 -0.64 -8.94
N GLU A 50 -0.90 -0.93 -7.66
CA GLU A 50 -2.21 -0.87 -7.00
C GLU A 50 -2.77 0.55 -7.03
N GLU A 51 -1.95 1.58 -6.74
CA GLU A 51 -2.34 2.99 -6.83
C GLU A 51 -2.68 3.38 -8.28
N GLY A 52 -1.89 2.92 -9.27
CA GLY A 52 -2.14 3.17 -10.68
C GLY A 52 -3.43 2.51 -11.18
N ILE A 53 -3.70 1.26 -10.76
CA ILE A 53 -4.91 0.51 -11.11
C ILE A 53 -6.13 1.05 -10.35
N SER A 54 -5.98 1.45 -9.08
CA SER A 54 -7.05 2.09 -8.30
C SER A 54 -7.52 3.38 -8.97
N GLN A 55 -6.59 4.19 -9.51
CA GLN A 55 -6.92 5.35 -10.35
C GLN A 55 -7.62 4.97 -11.66
N LEU A 56 -7.32 3.79 -12.22
CA LEU A 56 -7.96 3.27 -13.43
C LEU A 56 -9.39 2.73 -13.19
N GLY A 57 -9.92 2.79 -11.96
CA GLY A 57 -11.36 2.70 -11.71
C GLY A 57 -11.82 1.40 -11.04
N GLN A 58 -10.95 0.68 -10.33
CA GLN A 58 -11.37 -0.55 -9.65
C GLN A 58 -12.34 -0.29 -8.48
N ASN A 59 -12.30 0.92 -7.88
CA ASN A 59 -13.12 1.30 -6.72
C ASN A 59 -13.86 2.66 -6.87
N THR A 60 -14.16 3.12 -8.09
CA THR A 60 -14.85 4.41 -8.28
C THR A 60 -16.38 4.27 -8.28
N PHE A 61 -17.03 4.62 -7.16
CA PHE A 61 -18.48 4.77 -7.12
C PHE A 61 -18.91 6.09 -7.79
N GLN A 62 -19.41 6.01 -9.02
CA GLN A 62 -19.90 7.17 -9.78
C GLN A 62 -21.39 7.42 -9.51
N ILE A 63 -21.71 8.57 -8.92
CA ILE A 63 -23.08 9.02 -8.66
C ILE A 63 -23.51 10.00 -9.75
N GLN A 64 -24.55 9.67 -10.49
CA GLN A 64 -25.08 10.51 -11.57
C GLN A 64 -26.62 10.46 -11.61
N LYS A 65 -27.24 11.59 -11.96
CA LYS A 65 -28.71 11.74 -12.02
C LYS A 65 -29.35 10.84 -13.07
N PHE A 66 -28.69 10.70 -14.22
CA PHE A 66 -29.13 9.86 -15.34
C PHE A 66 -28.28 8.60 -15.38
N PRO A 67 -28.84 7.40 -15.57
CA PRO A 67 -28.05 6.18 -15.64
C PRO A 67 -27.15 6.16 -16.89
N ALA A 68 -25.96 5.58 -16.77
CA ALA A 68 -25.01 5.45 -17.90
C ALA A 68 -25.56 4.53 -19.02
N ILE A 69 -26.44 3.59 -18.66
CA ILE A 69 -27.14 2.70 -19.58
C ILE A 69 -28.65 2.94 -19.42
N ASN A 70 -29.29 3.42 -20.48
CA ASN A 70 -30.73 3.68 -20.50
C ASN A 70 -31.50 2.39 -20.83
N THR A 71 -31.60 1.47 -19.86
CA THR A 71 -32.23 0.14 -20.05
C THR A 71 -33.77 0.15 -19.90
N GLY A 72 -34.42 1.32 -19.89
CA GLY A 72 -35.85 1.46 -19.55
C GLY A 72 -36.72 2.11 -20.62
N GLY A 73 -38.00 1.71 -20.68
CA GLY A 73 -39.03 2.28 -21.55
C GLY A 73 -39.49 3.69 -21.16
N PRO A 74 -40.53 4.25 -21.82
CA PRO A 74 -40.96 5.65 -21.63
C PRO A 74 -41.31 6.04 -20.18
N ALA A 75 -41.85 5.09 -19.41
CA ALA A 75 -42.21 5.28 -18.00
C ALA A 75 -41.00 5.45 -17.08
N GLU A 76 -39.92 4.70 -17.33
CA GLU A 76 -38.69 4.80 -16.54
C GLU A 76 -37.95 6.12 -16.83
N ARG A 77 -37.98 6.60 -18.08
CA ARG A 77 -37.46 7.92 -18.45
C ARG A 77 -38.17 9.07 -17.75
N ALA A 78 -39.49 8.96 -17.53
CA ALA A 78 -40.25 9.95 -16.78
C ALA A 78 -39.83 10.01 -15.30
N LYS A 79 -39.49 8.86 -14.69
CA LYS A 79 -38.96 8.81 -13.32
C LYS A 79 -37.62 9.53 -13.19
N TYR A 80 -36.68 9.30 -14.11
CA TYR A 80 -35.38 9.98 -14.08
C TYR A 80 -35.50 11.49 -14.31
N ARG A 81 -36.44 11.92 -15.17
CA ARG A 81 -36.71 13.34 -15.41
C ARG A 81 -37.25 14.06 -14.18
N ASN A 82 -38.05 13.38 -13.37
CA ASN A 82 -38.64 13.94 -12.14
C ASN A 82 -37.71 13.84 -10.92
N ARG A 83 -36.50 13.28 -11.06
CA ARG A 83 -35.51 13.29 -9.96
C ARG A 83 -34.97 14.71 -9.76
N PRO A 84 -34.82 15.19 -8.51
CA PRO A 84 -34.18 16.48 -8.24
C PRO A 84 -32.76 16.52 -8.81
N ASP A 85 -32.31 17.70 -9.20
CA ASP A 85 -30.93 17.92 -9.68
C ASP A 85 -29.93 17.78 -8.54
N ILE A 86 -28.78 17.16 -8.83
CA ILE A 86 -27.68 17.05 -7.88
C ILE A 86 -27.07 18.45 -7.74
N THR A 87 -27.21 19.04 -6.55
CA THR A 87 -26.71 20.38 -6.24
C THR A 87 -25.29 20.34 -5.66
N LEU A 88 -24.56 21.45 -5.77
CA LEU A 88 -23.20 21.55 -5.25
C LEU A 88 -23.15 21.40 -3.71
N ASP A 89 -24.20 21.85 -3.01
CA ASP A 89 -24.32 21.70 -1.55
C ASP A 89 -24.48 20.22 -1.13
N GLU A 90 -25.19 19.42 -1.94
CA GLU A 90 -25.29 17.98 -1.71
C GLU A 90 -23.94 17.27 -1.90
N TYR A 91 -23.12 17.74 -2.84
CA TYR A 91 -21.74 17.24 -3.00
C TYR A 91 -20.90 17.49 -1.74
N TYR A 92 -20.93 18.69 -1.18
CA TYR A 92 -20.19 19.00 0.05
C TYR A 92 -20.69 18.17 1.25
N ARG A 93 -22.00 18.03 1.39
CA ARG A 93 -22.62 17.19 2.44
C ARG A 93 -22.26 15.71 2.26
N LEU A 94 -22.17 15.23 1.03
CA LEU A 94 -21.77 13.86 0.73
C LEU A 94 -20.28 13.65 1.04
N LYS A 95 -19.41 14.58 0.67
CA LYS A 95 -17.97 14.56 0.97
C LYS A 95 -17.69 14.52 2.48
N GLU A 96 -18.47 15.25 3.27
CA GLU A 96 -18.34 15.27 4.72
C GLU A 96 -18.81 13.96 5.38
N LYS A 97 -19.78 13.26 4.76
CA LYS A 97 -20.28 11.96 5.25
C LYS A 97 -19.44 10.78 4.77
N LEU A 98 -18.84 10.87 3.58
CA LEU A 98 -18.03 9.83 2.95
C LEU A 98 -16.54 9.96 3.33
N VAL A 99 -16.24 10.07 4.63
CA VAL A 99 -14.85 10.15 5.12
C VAL A 99 -14.09 8.84 4.88
N GLU A 100 -14.76 7.69 4.99
CA GLU A 100 -14.18 6.34 4.76
C GLU A 100 -14.02 5.97 3.29
N ALA A 101 -14.85 6.51 2.38
CA ALA A 101 -14.76 6.18 0.95
C ALA A 101 -13.52 6.80 0.27
N LYS A 102 -12.77 7.64 1.00
CA LYS A 102 -11.50 8.23 0.55
C LYS A 102 -10.28 7.39 0.96
N SER A 103 -10.46 6.33 1.76
CA SER A 103 -9.36 5.52 2.31
C SER A 103 -9.25 4.10 1.73
N VAL A 104 -9.83 3.85 0.56
CA VAL A 104 -9.63 2.61 -0.20
C VAL A 104 -9.20 2.95 -1.61
#